data_AF-A0A183B5G3-F1
#
_entry.id   AF-A0A183B5G3-F1
#
_cell.length_a   1.000
_cell.length_b   1.000
_cell.length_c   1.000
_cell.angle_alpha   90.00
_cell.angle_beta   90.00
_cell.angle_gamma   90.00
#
_symmetry.space_group_name_H-M   'P 1'
#
loop_
_entity.id
_entity.type
_entity.pdbx_description
1 polymer ?
#
loop_
_entity_poly.entity_id
_entity_poly.type
_entity_poly.pdbx_seq_one_letter_code
_entity_poly.pdbx_strand_id
1 'polypeptide(L)'
;MLKDDPVKQADIFAKHYSSVRESEEPFPEDLHTQDLNSPVLAVPEFNPREVQVAMENLDTKQSPGPDGLHPKVLKVLAVVISAP
;
A
#
# COMPACT_ATOMS: atom_id res chain seq x y z
N MET A 1 25.08 -12.50 -14.90
CA MET A 1 25.20 -11.07 -14.58
C MET A 1 24.02 -10.35 -15.20
N LEU A 2 23.06 -9.91 -14.39
CA LEU A 2 21.81 -9.28 -14.82
C LEU A 2 21.85 -7.74 -14.61
N LYS A 3 23.04 -7.19 -14.31
CA LYS A 3 23.21 -5.85 -13.74
C LYS A 3 23.52 -4.74 -14.76
N ASP A 4 23.77 -5.07 -16.02
CA ASP A 4 24.31 -4.10 -16.99
C ASP A 4 23.34 -3.70 -18.11
N ASP A 5 22.10 -4.19 -18.07
CA ASP A 5 21.07 -3.85 -19.06
C ASP A 5 19.98 -2.98 -18.41
N PRO A 6 20.03 -1.64 -18.60
CA PRO A 6 19.09 -0.72 -18.00
C PRO A 6 17.65 -0.95 -18.48
N VAL A 7 17.47 -1.52 -19.68
CA VAL A 7 16.13 -1.86 -20.21
C VAL A 7 15.53 -3.01 -19.42
N LYS A 8 16.32 -4.08 -19.18
CA LYS A 8 15.86 -5.21 -18.36
C LYS A 8 15.57 -4.81 -16.92
N GLN A 9 16.33 -3.86 -16.37
CA GLN A 9 16.04 -3.32 -15.05
C GLN A 9 14.72 -2.55 -15.05
N ALA A 10 14.50 -1.66 -16.02
CA ALA A 10 13.25 -0.92 -16.15
C ALA A 10 12.05 -1.86 -16.30
N ASP A 11 12.17 -2.94 -17.07
CA ASP A 11 11.10 -3.93 -17.24
C ASP A 11 10.79 -4.70 -15.95
N ILE A 12 11.82 -5.10 -15.19
CA ILE A 12 11.65 -5.78 -13.90
C ILE A 12 10.95 -4.84 -12.90
N PHE A 13 11.37 -3.58 -12.84
CA PHE A 13 10.75 -2.57 -11.99
C PHE A 13 9.29 -2.31 -12.42
N ALA A 14 9.04 -2.08 -13.70
CA ALA A 14 7.70 -1.85 -14.22
C ALA A 14 6.77 -3.04 -13.94
N LYS A 15 7.26 -4.27 -14.09
CA LYS A 15 6.51 -5.49 -13.76
C LYS A 15 6.26 -5.64 -12.25
N HIS A 16 7.20 -5.21 -11.41
CA HIS A 16 7.03 -5.29 -9.96
C HIS A 16 6.00 -4.28 -9.44
N TYR A 17 5.88 -3.13 -10.09
CA TYR A 17 4.98 -2.04 -9.69
C TYR A 17 3.77 -1.87 -10.63
N SER A 18 3.53 -2.78 -11.57
CA SER A 18 2.40 -2.68 -12.50
C SER A 18 1.06 -2.71 -11.75
N SER A 19 0.98 -3.46 -10.65
CA SER A 19 -0.20 -3.52 -9.78
C SER A 19 -0.47 -2.23 -8.99
N VAL A 20 0.48 -1.29 -8.95
CA VAL A 20 0.30 0.00 -8.25
C VAL A 20 -0.48 1.01 -9.12
N ARG A 21 -0.55 0.77 -10.43
CA ARG A 21 -1.16 1.71 -11.39
C ARG A 21 -2.58 1.36 -11.83
N GLU A 22 -3.07 0.19 -11.47
CA GLU A 22 -4.43 -0.24 -11.80
C GLU A 22 -5.41 0.23 -10.71
N SER A 23 -5.56 1.54 -10.52
CA SER A 23 -6.80 2.08 -9.95
C SER A 23 -7.67 2.53 -11.12
N GLU A 24 -8.86 1.94 -11.27
CA GLU A 24 -9.87 2.41 -12.24
C GLU A 24 -10.37 3.81 -11.89
N GLU A 25 -10.17 4.23 -10.63
CA GLU A 25 -10.58 5.53 -10.15
C GLU A 25 -9.55 6.60 -10.52
N PRO A 26 -10.00 7.72 -11.14
CA PRO A 26 -9.14 8.86 -11.37
C PRO A 26 -8.63 9.40 -10.03
N PHE A 27 -7.33 9.64 -9.96
CA PHE A 27 -6.73 10.33 -8.80
C PHE A 27 -7.48 11.65 -8.58
N PRO A 28 -7.97 11.94 -7.36
CA PRO A 28 -8.63 13.20 -7.11
C PRO A 28 -7.64 14.34 -7.35
N GLU A 29 -7.92 15.16 -8.36
CA GLU A 29 -7.00 16.21 -8.84
C GLU A 29 -6.66 17.23 -7.74
N ASP A 30 -7.50 17.34 -6.70
CA ASP A 30 -7.39 18.34 -5.63
C ASP A 30 -6.80 17.81 -4.31
N LEU A 31 -6.34 16.56 -4.22
CA LEU A 31 -5.77 16.03 -2.96
C LEU A 31 -4.60 16.86 -2.43
N HIS A 32 -3.80 17.44 -3.32
CA HIS A 32 -2.60 18.20 -2.99
C HIS A 32 -2.88 19.64 -2.54
N THR A 33 -4.12 20.12 -2.69
CA THR A 33 -4.54 21.48 -2.31
C THR A 33 -5.49 21.49 -1.11
N GLN A 34 -5.97 20.32 -0.66
CA GLN A 34 -6.86 20.21 0.49
C GLN A 34 -6.11 20.42 1.82
N ASP A 35 -6.74 21.18 2.72
CA ASP A 35 -6.28 21.31 4.11
C ASP A 35 -6.33 19.93 4.78
N LEU A 36 -5.22 19.52 5.42
CA LEU A 36 -5.12 18.27 6.20
C LEU A 36 -6.19 18.16 7.29
N ASN A 37 -6.77 19.28 7.72
CA ASN A 37 -7.85 19.34 8.71
C ASN A 37 -9.25 19.36 8.08
N SER A 38 -9.37 19.20 6.75
CA SER A 38 -10.65 19.12 6.06
C SER A 38 -11.47 17.95 6.60
N PRO A 39 -12.75 18.14 6.95
CA PRO A 39 -13.65 17.07 7.37
C PRO A 39 -13.79 15.95 6.32
N VAL A 40 -13.51 16.26 5.05
CA VAL A 40 -13.53 15.32 3.92
C VAL A 40 -12.36 14.34 4.01
N LEU A 41 -11.19 14.77 4.50
CA LEU A 41 -10.02 13.91 4.74
C LEU A 41 -10.02 13.26 6.12
N ALA A 42 -10.84 13.77 7.05
CA ALA A 42 -10.93 13.30 8.43
C ALA A 42 -11.77 12.03 8.60
N VAL A 43 -12.55 11.63 7.57
CA VAL A 43 -13.25 10.35 7.57
C VAL A 43 -12.34 9.34 6.88
N PRO A 44 -11.86 8.29 7.57
CA PRO A 44 -11.18 7.21 6.91
C PRO A 44 -12.14 6.64 5.85
N GLU A 45 -11.74 6.71 4.59
CA GLU A 45 -12.50 6.14 3.46
C GLU A 45 -12.59 4.61 3.56
N PHE A 46 -11.90 4.03 4.55
CA PHE A 46 -11.72 2.60 4.75
C PHE A 46 -12.59 2.14 5.92
N ASN A 47 -13.40 1.11 5.68
CA ASN A 47 -14.12 0.43 6.75
C ASN A 47 -13.12 -0.36 7.63
N PRO A 48 -13.16 -0.27 8.97
CA PRO A 48 -12.31 -1.07 9.84
C PRO A 48 -12.30 -2.57 9.50
N ARG A 49 -13.44 -3.10 9.02
CA ARG A 49 -13.55 -4.49 8.58
C ARG A 49 -12.77 -4.78 7.30
N GLU A 50 -12.71 -3.85 6.36
CA GLU A 50 -11.92 -3.99 5.12
C GLU A 50 -10.44 -4.00 5.43
N VAL A 51 -10.00 -3.11 6.34
CA VAL A 51 -8.61 -3.08 6.82
C VAL A 51 -8.26 -4.41 7.50
N GLN A 52 -9.12 -4.92 8.37
CA GLN A 52 -8.90 -6.22 9.01
C GLN A 52 -8.76 -7.36 7.98
N VAL A 53 -9.68 -7.46 7.02
CA VAL A 53 -9.64 -8.49 5.97
C VAL A 53 -8.39 -8.36 5.11
N ALA A 54 -7.97 -7.14 4.75
CA ALA A 54 -6.73 -6.91 4.01
C ALA A 54 -5.49 -7.38 4.80
N MET A 55 -5.46 -7.12 6.10
CA MET A 55 -4.37 -7.54 6.98
C MET A 55 -4.36 -9.06 7.18
N GLU A 56 -5.50 -9.72 7.34
CA GLU A 56 -5.60 -11.19 7.44
C GLU A 56 -5.10 -11.90 6.17
N ASN A 57 -5.36 -11.30 5.01
CA ASN A 57 -4.96 -11.84 3.70
C ASN A 57 -3.52 -11.49 3.29
N LEU A 58 -2.79 -10.69 4.10
CA LEU A 58 -1.43 -10.28 3.79
C LEU A 58 -0.48 -11.49 3.65
N ASP A 59 0.26 -11.59 2.54
CA ASP A 59 1.20 -12.68 2.32
C ASP A 59 2.48 -12.49 3.17
N THR A 60 2.63 -13.37 4.16
CA THR A 60 3.76 -13.34 5.10
C THR A 60 5.07 -13.89 4.54
N LYS A 61 5.07 -14.38 3.30
CA LYS A 61 6.29 -14.86 2.62
C LYS A 61 6.98 -13.76 1.80
N GLN A 62 6.33 -12.60 1.63
CA GLN A 62 6.93 -11.47 0.93
C GLN A 62 8.04 -10.83 1.75
N SER A 63 9.01 -10.25 1.03
CA SER A 63 10.10 -9.46 1.60
C SER A 63 9.56 -8.19 2.29
N PRO A 64 10.31 -7.63 3.24
CA PRO A 64 9.99 -6.33 3.82
C PRO A 64 9.90 -5.22 2.78
N GLY A 65 9.07 -4.22 3.08
CA GLY A 65 9.00 -2.98 2.30
C GLY A 65 10.28 -2.14 2.41
N PRO A 66 10.37 -1.03 1.65
CA PRO A 66 11.50 -0.10 1.72
C PRO A 66 11.65 0.59 3.09
N ASP A 67 10.58 0.59 3.88
CA ASP A 67 10.53 1.02 5.29
C ASP A 67 11.06 -0.03 6.28
N GLY A 68 11.40 -1.24 5.80
CA GLY A 68 11.85 -2.36 6.60
C GLY A 68 10.73 -3.11 7.32
N LEU A 69 9.46 -2.76 7.12
CA LEU A 69 8.33 -3.43 7.75
C LEU A 69 8.03 -4.75 7.04
N HIS A 70 8.11 -5.84 7.80
CA HIS A 70 7.73 -7.16 7.29
C HIS A 70 6.21 -7.33 7.39
N PRO A 71 5.56 -7.95 6.40
CA PRO A 71 4.14 -8.35 6.46
C PRO A 71 3.70 -9.04 7.77
N LYS A 72 4.57 -9.82 8.42
CA LYS A 72 4.27 -10.46 9.71
C LYS A 72 4.05 -9.45 10.84
N VAL A 73 4.78 -8.33 10.83
CA VAL A 73 4.64 -7.26 11.81
C VAL A 73 3.31 -6.54 11.62
N LEU A 74 2.96 -6.23 10.38
CA LEU A 74 1.68 -5.59 10.03
C LEU A 74 0.48 -6.45 10.48
N LYS A 75 0.53 -7.76 10.29
CA LYS A 75 -0.50 -8.69 10.78
C LYS A 75 -0.70 -8.65 12.30
N VAL A 76 0.38 -8.53 13.06
CA VAL A 76 0.30 -8.43 14.53
C VAL A 76 -0.27 -7.08 14.95
N LEU A 77 0.15 -5.99 14.31
CA LEU A 77 -0.36 -4.64 14.59
C LEU A 77 -1.84 -4.51 14.27
N ALA A 78 -2.32 -5.16 13.22
CA ALA A 78 -3.72 -5.15 12.83
C ALA A 78 -4.65 -5.63 13.95
N VAL A 79 -4.25 -6.66 14.70
CA VAL A 79 -5.02 -7.19 15.85
C VAL A 79 -5.11 -6.17 16.99
N VAL A 80 -4.09 -5.33 17.18
CA VAL A 80 -4.07 -4.30 18.22
C VAL A 80 -4.94 -3.11 17.82
N ILE A 81 -4.93 -2.73 16.54
CA ILE A 81 -5.68 -1.59 16.02
C ILE A 81 -7.17 -1.91 15.83
N SER A 82 -7.52 -3.17 15.57
CA SER A 82 -8.91 -3.63 15.43
C SER A 82 -9.60 -3.99 16.76
N ALA A 83 -8.87 -3.93 17.87
CA ALA A 83 -9.47 -4.09 19.19
C ALA A 83 -10.25 -2.81 19.58
N PRO A 84 -11.53 -2.92 19.96
CA PRO A 84 -12.38 -1.78 20.31
C PRO A 84 -11.93 -1.05 21.58
#